data_AF-A0A1I3SGV6-F1
#
_entry.id   AF-A0A1I3SGV6-F1
#
_cell.length_a   1.000
_cell.length_b   1.000
_cell.length_c   1.000
_cell.angle_alpha   90.00
_cell.angle_beta   90.00
_cell.angle_gamma   90.00
#
_symmetry.space_group_name_H-M   'P 1'
#
loop_
_entity.id
_entity.type
_entity.pdbx_description
1 polymer ?
#
loop_
_entity_poly.entity_id
_entity_poly.type
_entity_poly.pdbx_seq_one_letter_code
_entity_poly.pdbx_strand_id
1 'polypeptide(L)'
;MLATVAVLGTAPAARAGEFVRADCRSVVKPTDAIRFDTDEHLRWYKRFWTGTCDHLSFCFPGSPNWNDIVGKLLVKGGPGEQPALLPKACRLGQLIGLEWAKDKDVQKISTKDLKVFNSMLEAAGDPLKGVEAVDARARAMAAQPVKVITPKKP
;
A
#
# COMPACT_ATOMS: atom_id res chain seq x y z
N MET A 1 -15.09 21.43 -48.44
CA MET A 1 -14.89 21.60 -46.98
C MET A 1 -14.49 20.25 -46.40
N LEU A 2 -13.26 20.10 -45.90
CA LEU A 2 -12.84 18.88 -45.21
C LEU A 2 -13.36 18.90 -43.77
N ALA A 3 -14.10 17.87 -43.38
CA ALA A 3 -14.57 17.67 -42.01
C ALA A 3 -13.48 17.00 -41.18
N THR A 4 -12.92 17.73 -40.22
CA THR A 4 -11.96 17.20 -39.24
C THR A 4 -12.73 16.45 -38.17
N VAL A 5 -12.63 15.12 -38.16
CA VAL A 5 -13.16 14.29 -37.06
C VAL A 5 -12.14 14.32 -35.93
N ALA A 6 -12.42 15.11 -34.90
CA ALA A 6 -11.63 15.12 -33.67
C ALA A 6 -11.99 13.89 -32.82
N VAL A 7 -11.12 12.89 -32.80
CA VAL A 7 -11.20 11.77 -31.86
C VAL A 7 -10.78 12.29 -30.48
N LEU A 8 -11.74 12.63 -29.64
CA LEU A 8 -11.53 12.93 -28.23
C LEU A 8 -11.15 11.63 -27.50
N GLY A 9 -9.86 11.42 -27.30
CA GLY A 9 -9.37 10.34 -26.43
C GLY A 9 -9.88 10.53 -25.02
N THR A 10 -10.52 9.51 -24.44
CA THR A 10 -10.91 9.49 -23.03
C THR A 10 -9.66 9.53 -22.16
N ALA A 11 -9.30 10.69 -21.64
CA ALA A 11 -8.30 10.80 -20.59
C ALA A 11 -8.81 10.00 -19.36
N PRO A 12 -7.98 9.16 -18.73
CA PRO A 12 -8.38 8.50 -17.50
C PRO A 12 -8.72 9.58 -16.47
N ALA A 13 -9.93 9.54 -15.92
CA ALA A 13 -10.32 10.44 -14.85
C ALA A 13 -9.26 10.35 -13.73
N ALA A 14 -8.53 11.44 -13.49
CA ALA A 14 -7.70 11.55 -12.31
C ALA A 14 -8.64 11.49 -11.11
N ARG A 15 -8.65 10.35 -10.40
CA ARG A 15 -9.40 10.21 -9.15
C ARG A 15 -8.74 11.10 -8.10
N ALA A 16 -9.28 12.29 -7.89
CA ALA A 16 -8.91 13.13 -6.76
C ALA A 16 -9.08 12.31 -5.48
N GLY A 17 -8.03 12.15 -4.68
CA GLY A 17 -8.02 11.28 -3.49
C GLY A 17 -7.48 9.87 -3.71
N GLU A 18 -7.01 9.52 -4.92
CA GLU A 18 -6.29 8.28 -5.14
C GLU A 18 -4.82 8.42 -4.74
N PHE A 19 -4.37 7.58 -3.80
CA PHE A 19 -3.01 7.62 -3.25
C PHE A 19 -2.09 6.64 -3.95
N VAL A 20 -2.68 5.66 -4.62
CA VAL A 20 -2.00 4.56 -5.27
C VAL A 20 -1.50 4.98 -6.65
N ARG A 21 -0.30 4.52 -7.02
CA ARG A 21 0.27 4.69 -8.38
C ARG A 21 -0.72 4.27 -9.48
N ALA A 22 -0.66 4.95 -10.62
CA ALA A 22 -1.61 4.77 -11.71
C ALA A 22 -1.72 3.32 -12.23
N ASP A 23 -0.59 2.62 -12.33
CA ASP A 23 -0.49 1.23 -12.78
C ASP A 23 -1.03 0.21 -11.77
N CYS A 24 -1.19 0.59 -10.50
CA CYS A 24 -1.83 -0.23 -9.48
C CYS A 24 -3.37 -0.06 -9.45
N ARG A 25 -3.94 1.00 -10.03
CA ARG A 25 -5.36 1.36 -9.86
C ARG A 25 -6.36 0.33 -10.41
N SER A 26 -5.96 -0.47 -11.40
CA SER A 26 -6.81 -1.50 -12.00
C SER A 26 -6.85 -2.80 -11.19
N VAL A 27 -5.96 -2.97 -10.21
CA VAL A 27 -5.76 -4.24 -9.49
C VAL A 27 -6.04 -4.15 -8.00
N VAL A 28 -6.24 -2.94 -7.47
CA VAL A 28 -6.63 -2.67 -6.07
C VAL A 28 -8.01 -2.01 -6.01
N LYS A 29 -8.63 -2.05 -4.84
CA LYS A 29 -9.85 -1.27 -4.61
C LYS A 29 -9.53 0.22 -4.65
N PRO A 30 -10.33 1.04 -5.37
CA PRO A 30 -10.21 2.49 -5.34
C PRO A 30 -10.35 3.04 -3.92
N THR A 31 -9.62 4.10 -3.56
CA THR A 31 -9.66 4.68 -2.19
C THR A 31 -11.08 5.07 -1.76
N ASP A 32 -11.88 5.63 -2.65
CA ASP A 32 -13.29 6.02 -2.41
C ASP A 32 -14.22 4.83 -2.18
N ALA A 33 -13.84 3.63 -2.60
CA ALA A 33 -14.57 2.39 -2.37
C ALA A 33 -14.11 1.65 -1.10
N ILE A 34 -13.14 2.17 -0.37
CA ILE A 34 -12.64 1.59 0.88
C ILE A 34 -13.33 2.26 2.06
N ARG A 35 -13.80 1.44 2.99
CA ARG A 35 -14.30 1.92 4.28
C ARG A 35 -13.11 2.09 5.24
N PHE A 36 -12.95 3.32 5.74
CA PHE A 36 -12.03 3.63 6.83
C PHE A 36 -12.82 3.78 8.14
N ASP A 37 -12.18 3.42 9.25
CA ASP A 37 -12.80 3.50 10.57
C ASP A 37 -12.91 4.96 11.05
N THR A 38 -11.92 5.78 10.70
CA THR A 38 -11.82 7.20 11.06
C THR A 38 -11.14 7.99 9.93
N ASP A 39 -11.26 9.32 9.95
CA ASP A 39 -10.50 10.19 9.05
C ASP A 39 -8.99 10.10 9.30
N GLU A 40 -8.59 9.80 10.53
CA GLU A 40 -7.18 9.56 10.87
C GLU A 40 -6.66 8.29 10.19
N HIS A 41 -7.46 7.21 10.16
CA HIS A 41 -7.15 5.99 9.43
C HIS A 41 -6.93 6.30 7.93
N LEU A 42 -7.80 7.10 7.29
CA LEU A 42 -7.60 7.54 5.91
C LEU A 42 -6.27 8.29 5.71
N ARG A 43 -5.93 9.22 6.62
CA ARG A 43 -4.68 10.00 6.54
C ARG A 43 -3.44 9.13 6.74
N TRP A 44 -3.45 8.18 7.68
CA TRP A 44 -2.36 7.22 7.83
C TRP A 44 -2.26 6.30 6.60
N TYR A 45 -3.38 5.89 6.01
CA TYR A 45 -3.38 5.11 4.76
C TYR A 45 -2.75 5.90 3.61
N LYS A 46 -3.03 7.20 3.50
CA LYS A 46 -2.32 8.10 2.58
C LYS A 46 -0.83 8.14 2.88
N ARG A 47 -0.42 8.30 4.14
CA ARG A 47 1.00 8.30 4.55
C ARG A 47 1.72 7.01 4.17
N PHE A 48 1.06 5.86 4.31
CA PHE A 48 1.62 4.57 3.92
C PHE A 48 2.00 4.55 2.43
N TRP A 49 1.08 5.01 1.57
CA TRP A 49 1.28 4.99 0.13
C TRP A 49 2.22 6.07 -0.38
N THR A 50 2.07 7.31 0.09
CA THR A 50 2.71 8.48 -0.53
C THR A 50 3.89 9.04 0.26
N GLY A 51 4.05 8.67 1.53
CA GLY A 51 5.04 9.31 2.39
C GLY A 51 4.60 10.65 2.98
N THR A 52 3.42 11.16 2.64
CA THR A 52 2.95 12.48 3.07
C THR A 52 2.25 12.39 4.43
N CYS A 53 2.62 13.26 5.37
CA CYS A 53 2.03 13.26 6.70
C CYS A 53 0.68 13.96 6.80
N ASP A 54 0.36 14.91 5.93
CA ASP A 54 -0.96 15.55 5.84
C ASP A 54 -1.65 15.81 7.20
N HIS A 55 -1.09 16.71 8.00
CA HIS A 55 -1.59 17.09 9.33
C HIS A 55 -1.66 15.97 10.39
N LEU A 56 -1.04 14.81 10.17
CA LEU A 56 -0.89 13.78 11.20
C LEU A 56 0.10 14.23 12.29
N SER A 57 -0.37 14.23 13.54
CA SER A 57 0.49 14.42 14.71
C SER A 57 1.51 13.28 14.82
N PHE A 58 2.75 13.61 15.20
CA PHE A 58 3.85 12.63 15.37
C PHE A 58 4.19 11.83 14.11
N CYS A 59 3.92 12.37 12.92
CA CYS A 59 4.28 11.74 11.66
C CYS A 59 5.62 12.27 11.12
N PHE A 60 6.45 11.35 10.62
CA PHE A 60 7.67 11.66 9.88
C PHE A 60 7.41 11.51 8.38
N PRO A 61 7.54 12.57 7.56
CA PRO A 61 7.29 12.48 6.13
C PRO A 61 8.43 11.76 5.40
N GLY A 62 8.15 11.31 4.18
CA GLY A 62 9.14 10.72 3.28
C GLY A 62 9.20 9.19 3.34
N SER A 63 10.37 8.66 3.00
CA SER A 63 10.57 7.23 2.78
C SER A 63 10.83 6.43 4.06
N PRO A 64 10.52 5.13 4.06
CA PRO A 64 9.85 4.39 2.98
C PRO A 64 8.35 4.73 2.86
N ASN A 65 7.85 4.72 1.63
CA ASN A 65 6.43 4.68 1.28
C ASN A 65 6.20 3.56 0.25
N TRP A 66 4.98 3.06 0.16
CA TRP A 66 4.73 1.86 -0.65
C TRP A 66 4.81 2.12 -2.16
N ASN A 67 4.45 3.32 -2.63
CA ASN A 67 4.57 3.66 -4.06
C ASN A 67 6.03 3.51 -4.54
N ASP A 68 6.99 4.00 -3.75
CA ASP A 68 8.41 3.85 -4.04
C ASP A 68 8.88 2.40 -3.95
N ILE A 69 8.39 1.64 -2.96
CA ILE A 69 8.71 0.20 -2.82
C ILE A 69 8.28 -0.56 -4.06
N VAL A 70 7.05 -0.34 -4.55
CA VAL A 70 6.59 -0.98 -5.79
C VAL A 70 7.51 -0.60 -6.96
N GLY A 71 7.89 0.67 -7.08
CA GLY A 71 8.83 1.12 -8.12
C GLY A 71 10.15 0.35 -8.09
N LYS A 72 10.75 0.21 -6.90
CA LYS A 72 11.99 -0.55 -6.70
C LYS A 72 11.85 -2.03 -7.03
N LEU A 73 10.73 -2.66 -6.62
CA LEU A 73 10.45 -4.06 -6.93
C LEU A 73 10.36 -4.28 -8.45
N LEU A 74 9.65 -3.42 -9.18
CA LEU A 74 9.50 -3.53 -10.63
C LEU A 74 10.82 -3.33 -11.38
N VAL A 75 11.70 -2.45 -10.89
CA VAL A 75 13.06 -2.29 -11.43
C VAL A 75 13.88 -3.54 -11.16
N LYS A 76 13.82 -4.09 -9.95
CA LYS A 76 14.59 -5.27 -9.55
C LYS A 76 14.17 -6.54 -10.31
N GLY A 77 12.87 -6.73 -10.57
CA GLY A 77 12.39 -7.90 -11.33
C GLY A 77 12.58 -7.78 -12.85
N GLY A 78 12.74 -6.55 -13.35
CA GLY A 78 12.89 -6.28 -14.78
C GLY A 78 11.62 -6.55 -15.60
N PRO A 79 11.60 -6.16 -16.90
CA PRO A 79 10.38 -6.14 -17.71
C PRO A 79 9.65 -7.49 -17.83
N GLY A 80 10.39 -8.60 -17.79
CA GLY A 80 9.81 -9.94 -17.90
C GLY A 80 8.94 -10.33 -16.71
N GLU A 81 9.25 -9.86 -15.51
CA GLU A 81 8.51 -10.20 -14.29
C GLU A 81 7.40 -9.19 -13.95
N GLN A 82 7.46 -7.96 -14.49
CA GLN A 82 6.51 -6.90 -14.15
C GLN A 82 5.03 -7.31 -14.26
N PRO A 83 4.58 -8.05 -15.31
CA PRO A 83 3.18 -8.45 -15.42
C PRO A 83 2.69 -9.32 -14.25
N ALA A 84 3.58 -10.13 -13.65
CA ALA A 84 3.26 -10.95 -12.49
C ALA A 84 3.49 -10.21 -11.17
N LEU A 85 4.55 -9.40 -11.10
CA LEU A 85 5.00 -8.73 -9.88
C LEU A 85 4.11 -7.54 -9.51
N LEU A 86 3.73 -6.70 -10.49
CA LEU A 86 2.92 -5.50 -10.27
C LEU A 86 1.61 -5.81 -9.52
N PRO A 87 0.71 -6.70 -10.01
CA PRO A 87 -0.56 -6.94 -9.33
C PRO A 87 -0.39 -7.46 -7.91
N LYS A 88 0.64 -8.27 -7.65
CA LYS A 88 0.93 -8.80 -6.31
C LYS A 88 1.42 -7.71 -5.36
N ALA A 89 2.38 -6.90 -5.80
CA ALA A 89 2.92 -5.80 -4.99
C ALA A 89 1.85 -4.73 -4.67
N CYS A 90 0.98 -4.40 -5.63
CA CYS A 90 -0.10 -3.44 -5.41
C CYS A 90 -1.13 -3.95 -4.39
N ARG A 91 -1.60 -5.20 -4.54
CA ARG A 91 -2.58 -5.81 -3.61
C ARG A 91 -2.00 -6.01 -2.21
N LEU A 92 -0.73 -6.39 -2.14
CA LEU A 92 0.00 -6.49 -0.88
C LEU A 92 0.06 -5.13 -0.17
N GLY A 93 0.36 -4.07 -0.90
CA GLY A 93 0.33 -2.70 -0.39
C GLY A 93 -1.03 -2.32 0.19
N GLN A 94 -2.12 -2.62 -0.51
CA GLN A 94 -3.46 -2.31 -0.02
C GLN A 94 -3.77 -3.07 1.28
N LEU A 95 -3.42 -4.36 1.36
CA LEU A 95 -3.60 -5.13 2.58
C LEU A 95 -2.80 -4.55 3.76
N ILE A 96 -1.50 -4.35 3.58
CA ILE A 96 -0.61 -3.86 4.63
C ILE A 96 -1.02 -2.46 5.05
N GLY A 97 -1.26 -1.57 4.10
CA GLY A 97 -1.63 -0.18 4.37
C GLY A 97 -2.91 -0.07 5.18
N LEU A 98 -3.94 -0.85 4.84
CA LEU A 98 -5.21 -0.84 5.57
C LEU A 98 -5.12 -1.41 6.98
N GLU A 99 -4.21 -2.34 7.23
CA GLU A 99 -4.00 -2.86 8.59
C GLU A 99 -3.09 -1.96 9.42
N TRP A 100 -2.04 -1.40 8.83
CA TRP A 100 -1.08 -0.53 9.51
C TRP A 100 -1.65 0.84 9.84
N ALA A 101 -2.56 1.35 9.02
CA ALA A 101 -3.13 2.67 9.22
C ALA A 101 -4.24 2.74 10.28
N LYS A 102 -4.62 1.60 10.87
CA LYS A 102 -5.57 1.55 11.98
C LYS A 102 -4.97 2.08 13.27
N ASP A 103 -5.84 2.35 14.24
CA ASP A 103 -5.41 2.71 15.59
C ASP A 103 -4.53 1.63 16.21
N LYS A 104 -3.57 2.05 17.04
CA LYS A 104 -2.55 1.15 17.61
C LYS A 104 -3.11 -0.01 18.43
N ASP A 105 -4.28 0.18 19.03
CA ASP A 105 -4.94 -0.83 19.87
C ASP A 105 -5.66 -1.91 19.06
N VAL A 106 -5.89 -1.68 17.76
CA VAL A 106 -6.59 -2.62 16.87
C VAL A 106 -5.79 -3.05 15.65
N GLN A 107 -4.73 -2.31 15.29
CA GLN A 107 -3.85 -2.66 14.19
C GLN A 107 -3.22 -4.05 14.43
N LYS A 108 -3.15 -4.85 13.37
CA LYS A 108 -2.51 -6.16 13.40
C LYS A 108 -1.11 -6.15 12.81
N ILE A 109 -0.78 -5.10 12.05
CA ILE A 109 0.52 -4.86 11.44
C ILE A 109 1.04 -3.54 11.97
N SER A 110 2.16 -3.57 12.67
CA SER A 110 2.78 -2.38 13.26
C SER A 110 3.91 -1.82 12.39
N THR A 111 4.42 -0.64 12.73
CA THR A 111 5.63 -0.07 12.10
C THR A 111 6.86 -0.99 12.25
N LYS A 112 6.94 -1.81 13.31
CA LYS A 112 8.01 -2.79 13.46
C LYS A 112 7.92 -3.87 12.38
N ASP A 113 6.70 -4.30 12.05
CA ASP A 113 6.46 -5.30 11.01
C ASP A 113 6.76 -4.74 9.63
N LEU A 114 6.46 -3.46 9.36
CA LEU A 114 6.88 -2.81 8.11
C LEU A 114 8.39 -2.84 7.90
N LYS A 115 9.18 -2.64 8.96
CA LYS A 115 10.65 -2.75 8.88
C LYS A 115 11.07 -4.17 8.52
N VAL A 116 10.45 -5.18 9.13
CA VAL A 116 10.72 -6.59 8.84
C VAL A 116 10.34 -6.92 7.39
N PHE A 117 9.17 -6.50 6.93
CA PHE A 117 8.73 -6.69 5.55
C PHE A 117 9.69 -6.04 4.56
N ASN A 118 10.12 -4.81 4.82
CA ASN A 118 11.11 -4.14 3.99
C ASN A 118 12.43 -4.92 3.94
N SER A 119 12.94 -5.38 5.08
CA SER A 119 14.14 -6.22 5.11
C SER A 119 13.96 -7.54 4.32
N MET A 120 12.79 -8.16 4.37
CA MET A 120 12.49 -9.37 3.58
C MET A 120 12.51 -9.08 2.07
N LEU A 121 11.92 -7.96 1.63
CA LEU A 121 11.90 -7.56 0.21
C LEU A 121 13.31 -7.22 -0.31
N GLU A 122 14.10 -6.52 0.49
CA GLU A 122 15.48 -6.15 0.14
C GLU A 122 16.39 -7.39 0.07
N ALA A 123 16.29 -8.29 1.05
CA ALA A 123 17.09 -9.51 1.12
C ALA A 123 16.70 -10.58 0.08
N ALA A 124 15.49 -10.53 -0.46
CA ALA A 124 15.06 -11.47 -1.48
C ALA A 124 15.85 -11.27 -2.78
N GLY A 125 16.58 -12.30 -3.25
CA GLY A 125 17.22 -12.24 -4.57
C GLY A 125 16.22 -12.16 -5.72
N ASP A 126 15.09 -12.85 -5.56
CA ASP A 126 13.95 -12.89 -6.47
C ASP A 126 12.81 -11.99 -5.90
N PRO A 127 12.45 -10.88 -6.56
CA PRO A 127 11.45 -9.94 -6.07
C PRO A 127 10.06 -10.54 -5.94
N LEU A 128 9.69 -11.44 -6.86
CA LEU A 128 8.39 -12.09 -6.85
C LEU A 128 8.25 -12.99 -5.61
N LYS A 129 9.26 -13.82 -5.34
CA LYS A 129 9.30 -14.64 -4.12
C LYS A 129 9.31 -13.79 -2.85
N GLY A 130 10.02 -12.65 -2.86
CA GLY A 130 10.01 -11.70 -1.75
C GLY A 130 8.61 -11.16 -1.45
N VAL A 131 7.89 -10.72 -2.49
CA VAL A 131 6.51 -10.24 -2.36
C VAL A 131 5.58 -11.35 -1.86
N GLU A 132 5.70 -12.57 -2.37
CA GLU A 132 4.88 -13.71 -1.95
C GLU A 132 5.11 -14.08 -0.48
N ALA A 133 6.36 -14.06 -0.02
CA ALA A 133 6.69 -14.33 1.38
C ALA A 133 6.11 -13.28 2.33
N VAL A 134 6.18 -11.99 1.94
CA VAL A 134 5.58 -10.91 2.73
C VAL A 134 4.05 -10.98 2.70
N ASP A 135 3.44 -11.29 1.55
CA ASP A 135 1.99 -11.45 1.43
C ASP A 135 1.44 -12.56 2.33
N ALA A 136 2.08 -13.73 2.31
CA ALA A 136 1.71 -14.84 3.19
C ALA A 136 1.77 -14.44 4.67
N ARG A 137 2.84 -13.74 5.07
CA ARG A 137 3.01 -13.27 6.45
C ARG A 137 2.00 -12.18 6.82
N ALA A 138 1.77 -11.19 5.96
CA ALA A 138 0.83 -10.11 6.19
C ALA A 138 -0.61 -10.65 6.33
N ARG A 139 -1.01 -11.61 5.51
CA ARG A 139 -2.31 -12.28 5.63
C ARG A 139 -2.44 -13.05 6.93
N ALA A 140 -1.41 -13.80 7.32
CA ALA A 140 -1.41 -14.51 8.60
C ALA A 140 -1.53 -13.55 9.79
N MET A 141 -0.95 -12.36 9.71
CA MET A 141 -1.11 -11.31 10.74
C MET A 141 -2.53 -10.71 10.71
N ALA A 142 -3.03 -10.34 9.54
CA ALA A 142 -4.36 -9.75 9.37
C ALA A 142 -5.50 -10.70 9.80
N ALA A 143 -5.29 -12.01 9.73
CA ALA A 143 -6.26 -13.02 10.16
C ALA A 143 -6.28 -13.26 11.68
N GLN A 144 -5.29 -12.76 12.45
CA GLN A 144 -5.25 -12.97 13.89
C GLN A 144 -6.36 -12.20 14.61
N PRO A 145 -6.89 -12.72 15.74
CA PRO A 145 -7.76 -11.93 16.60
C PRO A 145 -6.99 -10.74 17.17
N VAL A 146 -7.68 -9.60 17.37
CA VAL A 146 -7.08 -8.45 18.05
C VAL A 146 -6.74 -8.88 19.47
N LYS A 147 -5.46 -8.76 19.85
CA LYS A 147 -5.04 -9.06 21.22
C LYS A 147 -5.52 -7.94 22.12
N VAL A 148 -6.56 -8.21 22.92
CA VAL A 148 -6.97 -7.30 24.00
C VAL A 148 -5.87 -7.30 25.05
N ILE A 149 -5.08 -6.24 25.10
CA ILE A 149 -4.08 -6.05 26.16
C ILE A 149 -4.84 -5.50 27.37
N THR A 150 -5.21 -6.37 28.30
CA THR A 150 -5.71 -5.93 29.61
C THR A 150 -4.59 -5.20 30.36
N PRO A 151 -4.80 -3.96 30.84
CA PRO A 151 -3.79 -3.24 31.58
C PRO A 151 -3.42 -4.00 32.85
N LYS A 152 -2.13 -4.22 33.07
CA LYS A 152 -1.62 -4.79 34.33
C LYS A 152 -1.84 -3.72 35.41
N LYS A 153 -2.70 -4.03 36.39
CA LYS A 153 -3.01 -3.16 37.52
C LYS A 153 -1.69 -2.77 38.25
N PRO A 154 -1.51 -1.51 38.68
CA PRO A 154 -0.30 -1.04 39.35
C PRO A 154 0.04 -1.83 40.60
#